data_AF-A0A1F5B8L1-F1
#
_entry.id   AF-A0A1F5B8L1-F1
#
_cell.length_a   1.000
_cell.length_b   1.000
_cell.length_c   1.000
_cell.angle_alpha   90.00
_cell.angle_beta   90.00
_cell.angle_gamma   90.00
#
_symmetry.space_group_name_H-M   'P 1'
#
loop_
_entity.id
_entity.type
_entity.pdbx_description
1 polymer ?
#
loop_
_entity_poly.entity_id
_entity_poly.type
_entity_poly.pdbx_seq_one_letter_code
_entity_poly.pdbx_strand_id
1 'polypeptide(L)'
;MNRRSFLKTSLSGLAAAPALRFAGPEDGKTKIAIVKTQDRASGVKDAVRLLDPPSMRGKRVFIKPNFNTADPFPAGTHNGTLTALVQEIKSRGAADIALGERSGPRVQRRHHGTEDL
;
A
#
# COMPACT_ATOMS: atom_id res chain seq x y z
N MET A 1 25.78 -9.60 -13.94
CA MET A 1 24.89 -10.76 -13.65
C MET A 1 23.50 -10.45 -14.18
N ASN A 2 23.02 -11.17 -15.21
CA ASN A 2 21.75 -10.85 -15.88
C ASN A 2 20.56 -11.55 -15.18
N ARG A 3 19.39 -10.87 -15.10
CA ARG A 3 18.14 -11.43 -14.53
C ARG A 3 17.82 -12.83 -15.06
N ARG A 4 18.08 -13.07 -16.36
CA ARG A 4 17.90 -14.36 -17.03
C ARG A 4 18.78 -15.49 -16.46
N SER A 5 19.98 -15.18 -15.99
CA SER A 5 20.86 -16.19 -15.38
C SER A 5 20.44 -16.50 -13.95
N PHE A 6 19.97 -15.49 -13.21
CA PHE A 6 19.51 -15.66 -11.83
C PHE A 6 18.27 -16.58 -11.75
N LEU A 7 17.27 -16.37 -12.61
CA LEU A 7 16.06 -17.20 -12.69
C LEU A 7 16.34 -18.67 -13.01
N LYS A 8 17.32 -18.95 -13.87
CA LYS A 8 17.69 -20.33 -14.23
C LYS A 8 18.38 -21.05 -13.08
N THR A 9 19.25 -20.35 -12.35
CA THR A 9 19.97 -20.92 -11.20
C THR A 9 19.05 -21.16 -9.99
N SER A 10 18.02 -20.32 -9.79
CA SER A 10 17.08 -20.48 -8.67
C SER A 10 16.14 -21.69 -8.78
N LEU A 11 15.91 -22.21 -10.00
CA LEU A 11 14.96 -23.31 -10.21
C LEU A 11 15.50 -24.67 -9.71
N SER A 12 16.83 -24.86 -9.69
CA SER A 12 17.46 -26.09 -9.21
C SER A 12 17.36 -26.31 -7.70
N GLY A 13 17.00 -25.28 -6.92
CA GLY A 13 16.87 -25.36 -5.46
C GLY A 13 15.45 -25.63 -4.93
N LEU A 14 14.41 -25.61 -5.79
CA LEU A 14 13.00 -25.67 -5.36
C LEU A 14 12.33 -27.04 -5.47
N ALA A 15 13.04 -28.09 -5.89
CA ALA A 15 12.46 -29.42 -6.11
C ALA A 15 11.93 -30.13 -4.83
N ALA A 16 12.07 -29.54 -3.64
CA ALA A 16 11.67 -30.15 -2.36
C ALA A 16 10.50 -29.44 -1.63
N ALA A 17 9.85 -28.42 -2.20
CA ALA A 17 8.73 -27.74 -1.53
C ALA A 17 7.43 -27.82 -2.36
N PRO A 18 6.55 -28.82 -2.14
CA PRO A 18 5.28 -28.94 -2.86
C PRO A 18 4.26 -27.84 -2.52
N ALA A 19 4.61 -26.83 -1.73
CA ALA A 19 3.70 -25.80 -1.22
C ALA A 19 3.91 -24.40 -1.82
N LEU A 20 4.90 -24.16 -2.66
CA LEU A 20 5.12 -22.84 -3.26
C LEU A 20 4.81 -22.86 -4.76
N ARG A 21 3.51 -22.88 -5.07
CA ARG A 21 3.04 -22.44 -6.38
C ARG A 21 3.25 -20.93 -6.47
N PHE A 22 4.40 -20.51 -6.97
CA PHE A 22 4.50 -19.18 -7.56
C PHE A 22 3.64 -19.19 -8.82
N ALA A 23 2.48 -18.52 -8.76
CA ALA A 23 1.73 -18.19 -9.95
C ALA A 23 2.69 -17.47 -10.90
N GLY A 24 2.87 -18.02 -12.10
CA GLY A 24 3.58 -17.35 -13.17
C GLY A 24 2.91 -16.01 -13.50
N PRO A 25 3.57 -15.11 -14.22
CA PRO A 25 2.92 -13.89 -14.68
C PRO A 25 1.70 -14.27 -15.54
N GLU A 26 0.51 -14.00 -15.02
CA GLU A 26 -0.73 -14.08 -15.77
C GLU A 26 -0.64 -13.10 -16.94
N ASP A 27 -1.04 -13.52 -18.15
CA ASP A 27 -1.10 -12.68 -19.38
C ASP A 27 -2.27 -11.65 -19.32
N GLY A 28 -2.55 -11.16 -18.11
CA GLY A 28 -3.74 -10.40 -17.75
C GLY A 28 -3.51 -8.89 -17.82
N LYS A 29 -4.46 -8.19 -18.45
CA LYS A 29 -4.52 -6.72 -18.41
C LYS A 29 -4.64 -6.25 -16.95
N THR A 30 -3.81 -5.29 -16.54
CA THR A 30 -3.93 -4.65 -15.22
C THR A 30 -5.18 -3.78 -15.16
N LYS A 31 -6.03 -3.96 -14.15
CA LYS A 31 -7.20 -3.12 -13.91
C LYS A 31 -6.77 -1.81 -13.24
N ILE A 32 -7.08 -0.67 -13.86
CA ILE A 32 -6.81 0.67 -13.33
C ILE A 32 -8.15 1.42 -13.23
N ALA A 33 -8.43 2.03 -12.08
CA ALA A 33 -9.58 2.90 -11.88
C ALA A 33 -9.14 4.35 -11.75
N ILE A 34 -9.65 5.22 -12.62
CA ILE A 34 -9.45 6.68 -12.54
C ILE A 34 -10.82 7.33 -12.38
N VAL A 35 -10.98 8.11 -11.32
CA VAL A 35 -12.22 8.84 -11.04
C VAL A 35 -11.91 10.32 -10.95
N LYS A 36 -12.62 11.13 -11.75
CA LYS A 36 -12.54 12.59 -11.72
C LYS A 36 -13.81 13.13 -11.05
N THR A 37 -13.65 13.79 -9.91
CA THR A 37 -14.74 14.38 -9.14
C THR A 37 -14.19 15.47 -8.22
N GLN A 38 -15.06 16.37 -7.75
CA GLN A 38 -14.74 17.34 -6.70
C GLN A 38 -15.14 16.85 -5.30
N ASP A 39 -15.97 15.80 -5.22
CA ASP A 39 -16.33 15.16 -3.97
C ASP A 39 -15.45 13.92 -3.73
N ARG A 40 -14.61 13.99 -2.69
CA ARG A 40 -13.68 12.91 -2.33
C ARG A 40 -14.41 11.65 -1.87
N ALA A 41 -15.56 11.78 -1.21
CA ALA A 41 -16.26 10.63 -0.65
C ALA A 41 -16.84 9.75 -1.77
N SER A 42 -17.57 10.35 -2.72
CA SER A 42 -18.01 9.64 -3.94
C SER A 42 -16.83 9.11 -4.74
N GLY A 43 -15.76 9.90 -4.88
CA GLY A 43 -14.56 9.49 -5.61
C GLY A 43 -13.91 8.21 -5.06
N VAL A 44 -13.78 8.10 -3.74
CA VAL A 44 -13.24 6.89 -3.09
C VAL A 44 -14.17 5.70 -3.30
N LYS A 45 -15.48 5.89 -3.08
CA LYS A 45 -16.48 4.82 -3.25
C LYS A 45 -16.46 4.27 -4.69
N ASP A 46 -16.42 5.16 -5.67
CA ASP A 46 -16.35 4.77 -7.08
C ASP A 46 -15.03 4.10 -7.43
N ALA A 47 -13.90 4.60 -6.93
CA ALA A 47 -12.61 3.98 -7.17
C ALA A 47 -12.54 2.55 -6.61
N VAL A 48 -13.01 2.33 -5.38
CA VAL A 48 -13.05 1.00 -4.76
C VAL A 48 -14.03 0.08 -5.50
N ARG A 49 -15.21 0.57 -5.91
CA ARG A 49 -16.17 -0.18 -6.71
C ARG A 49 -15.61 -0.60 -8.07
N LEU A 50 -14.92 0.31 -8.77
CA LEU A 50 -14.31 0.03 -10.08
C LEU A 50 -13.14 -0.94 -9.96
N LEU A 51 -12.29 -0.79 -8.93
CA LEU A 51 -11.21 -1.74 -8.66
C LEU A 51 -11.73 -3.14 -8.35
N ASP A 52 -12.88 -3.22 -7.69
CA ASP A 52 -13.53 -4.47 -7.29
C ASP A 52 -12.57 -5.40 -6.53
N PRO A 53 -12.11 -4.95 -5.34
CA PRO A 53 -11.19 -5.75 -4.54
C PRO A 53 -11.89 -7.01 -3.99
N PRO A 54 -11.12 -8.04 -3.58
CA PRO A 54 -11.68 -9.20 -2.89
C PRO A 54 -12.56 -8.82 -1.70
N SER A 55 -13.51 -9.70 -1.36
CA SER A 55 -14.42 -9.47 -0.24
C SER A 55 -13.67 -9.14 1.04
N MET A 56 -14.05 -8.04 1.68
CA MET A 56 -13.49 -7.60 2.95
C MET A 56 -14.26 -8.18 4.15
N ARG A 57 -15.36 -8.91 3.92
CA ARG A 57 -16.22 -9.40 5.00
C ARG A 57 -15.47 -10.31 5.97
N GLY A 58 -15.48 -9.95 7.25
CA GLY A 58 -14.77 -10.67 8.30
C GLY A 58 -13.24 -10.57 8.22
N LYS A 59 -12.69 -9.72 7.35
CA LYS A 59 -11.24 -9.55 7.18
C LYS A 59 -10.72 -8.41 8.04
N ARG A 60 -9.48 -8.54 8.48
CA ARG A 60 -8.70 -7.43 9.05
C ARG A 60 -8.00 -6.70 7.91
N VAL A 61 -8.27 -5.41 7.77
CA VAL A 61 -7.74 -4.59 6.67
C VAL A 61 -6.68 -3.65 7.22
N PHE A 62 -5.53 -3.56 6.55
CA PHE A 62 -4.47 -2.62 6.90
C PHE A 62 -4.47 -1.44 5.92
N ILE A 63 -4.41 -0.22 6.46
CA ILE A 63 -4.34 1.02 5.68
C ILE A 63 -2.99 1.69 5.95
N LYS A 64 -2.25 1.99 4.88
CA LYS A 64 -1.00 2.77 4.92
C LYS A 64 -1.22 4.12 4.25
N PRO A 65 -1.63 5.17 4.98
CA PRO A 65 -1.70 6.51 4.40
C PRO A 65 -0.28 7.05 4.15
N ASN A 66 -0.20 8.13 3.36
CA ASN A 66 1.00 8.92 3.21
C ASN A 66 0.92 10.14 4.15
N PHE A 67 1.42 10.02 5.38
CA PHE A 67 1.57 11.13 6.35
C PHE A 67 3.05 11.38 6.70
N ASN A 68 3.91 11.43 5.68
CA ASN A 68 5.36 11.60 5.88
C ASN A 68 5.79 13.06 6.10
N THR A 69 4.90 14.04 5.93
CA THR A 69 5.15 15.48 6.09
C THR A 69 3.97 16.15 6.80
N ALA A 70 4.23 17.28 7.46
CA ALA A 70 3.20 18.15 8.04
C ALA A 70 2.59 19.12 7.02
N ASP A 71 3.14 19.16 5.80
CA ASP A 71 2.62 20.02 4.73
C ASP A 71 1.18 19.65 4.35
N PRO A 72 0.35 20.64 3.99
CA PRO A 72 -1.02 20.37 3.58
C PRO A 72 -1.08 19.52 2.30
N PHE A 73 -2.24 18.92 2.04
CA PHE A 73 -2.53 18.26 0.78
C PHE A 73 -2.14 19.17 -0.42
N PRO A 74 -1.49 18.64 -1.47
CA PRO A 74 -1.34 17.23 -1.84
C PRO A 74 -0.10 16.50 -1.30
N ALA A 75 0.70 17.13 -0.42
CA ALA A 75 1.94 16.55 0.07
C ALA A 75 1.71 15.27 0.92
N GLY A 76 0.60 15.22 1.65
CA GLY A 76 0.10 14.03 2.36
C GLY A 76 -1.30 13.60 1.89
N THR A 77 -1.76 12.45 2.38
CA THR A 77 -3.15 12.00 2.17
C THR A 77 -4.13 13.01 2.78
N HIS A 78 -5.20 13.37 2.05
CA HIS A 78 -6.22 14.25 2.61
C HIS A 78 -7.08 13.50 3.64
N ASN A 79 -7.37 14.12 4.80
CA ASN A 79 -8.18 13.49 5.85
C ASN A 79 -9.55 13.00 5.35
N GLY A 80 -10.24 13.81 4.54
CA GLY A 80 -11.52 13.39 3.92
C GLY A 80 -11.40 12.14 3.03
N THR A 81 -10.27 11.93 2.35
CA THR A 81 -10.02 10.71 1.56
C THR A 81 -9.84 9.51 2.48
N LEU A 82 -9.05 9.65 3.55
CA LEU A 82 -8.84 8.58 4.52
C LEU A 82 -10.14 8.21 5.24
N THR A 83 -10.92 9.20 5.68
CA THR A 83 -12.22 8.98 6.33
C THR A 83 -13.18 8.23 5.41
N ALA A 84 -13.31 8.65 4.15
CA ALA A 84 -14.17 7.98 3.18
C ALA A 84 -13.73 6.53 2.93
N LEU A 85 -12.41 6.28 2.86
CA LEU A 85 -11.88 4.92 2.66
C LEU A 85 -12.16 4.02 3.87
N VAL A 86 -11.97 4.52 5.09
CA VAL A 86 -12.29 3.79 6.32
C VAL A 86 -13.78 3.43 6.36
N GLN A 87 -14.67 4.38 6.03
CA GLN A 87 -16.11 4.15 5.98
C GLN A 87 -16.49 3.10 4.93
N GLU A 88 -15.89 3.16 3.74
CA GLU A 88 -16.13 2.20 2.66
C GLU A 88 -15.63 0.78 3.01
N ILE A 89 -14.51 0.66 3.72
CA ILE A 89 -14.01 -0.64 4.19
C ILE A 89 -14.94 -1.22 5.27
N LYS A 90 -15.42 -0.39 6.20
CA LYS A 90 -16.39 -0.80 7.23
C LYS A 90 -17.72 -1.22 6.62
N SER A 91 -18.25 -0.46 5.66
CA SER A 91 -19.53 -0.77 5.00
C SER A 91 -19.50 -2.11 4.27
N ARG A 92 -18.31 -2.55 3.82
CA ARG A 92 -18.07 -3.86 3.19
C ARG A 92 -17.87 -5.01 4.18
N GLY A 93 -18.02 -4.75 5.48
CA GLY A 93 -18.04 -5.78 6.52
C GLY A 93 -16.67 -6.21 7.03
N ALA A 94 -15.64 -5.37 6.88
CA ALA A 94 -14.35 -5.63 7.53
C ALA A 94 -14.52 -5.84 9.05
N ALA A 95 -13.83 -6.85 9.59
CA ALA A 95 -13.85 -7.13 11.03
C ALA A 95 -13.03 -6.11 11.82
N ASP A 96 -11.92 -5.64 11.25
CA ASP A 96 -11.01 -4.69 11.88
C ASP A 96 -10.27 -3.86 10.83
N ILE A 97 -9.82 -2.67 11.23
CA ILE A 97 -9.01 -1.78 10.40
C ILE A 97 -7.81 -1.30 11.21
N ALA A 98 -6.62 -1.73 10.80
CA ALA A 98 -5.35 -1.24 11.35
C ALA A 98 -4.81 -0.11 10.47
N LEU A 99 -4.59 1.07 11.06
CA LEU A 99 -3.95 2.19 10.38
C LEU A 99 -2.45 2.20 10.74
N GLY A 100 -1.61 1.77 9.81
CA GLY A 100 -0.16 1.80 10.02
C GLY A 100 0.42 3.08 9.49
N GLU A 101 0.70 4.03 10.36
CA GLU A 101 1.40 5.27 10.02
C GLU A 101 2.67 5.39 10.88
N ARG A 102 3.73 5.96 10.31
CA ARG A 102 4.96 6.29 11.04
C ARG A 102 5.41 7.66 10.57
N SER A 103 5.12 8.67 11.38
CA SER A 103 5.48 10.06 11.11
C SER A 103 6.95 10.31 11.48
N GLY A 104 7.68 11.02 10.61
CA GLY A 104 8.93 11.70 10.94
C GLY A 104 10.20 11.22 10.21
N PRO A 105 11.09 12.13 9.77
CA PRO A 105 12.50 11.82 9.57
C PRO A 105 13.08 11.22 10.86
N ARG A 106 14.11 10.37 10.77
CA ARG A 106 14.91 10.07 11.97
C ARG A 106 15.35 11.40 12.57
N VAL A 107 15.30 11.54 13.89
CA VAL A 107 16.15 12.54 14.57
C VAL A 107 17.56 12.25 14.10
N GLN A 108 18.09 13.10 13.21
CA GLN A 108 19.51 13.10 12.92
C GLN A 108 20.14 13.58 14.22
N ARG A 109 20.87 12.70 14.92
CA ARG A 109 21.78 13.17 15.97
C ARG A 109 22.66 14.21 15.28
N ARG A 110 22.55 15.47 15.69
CA ARG A 110 23.56 16.46 15.32
C ARG A 110 24.85 15.91 15.92
N HIS A 111 25.77 15.47 15.07
CA HIS A 111 27.15 15.38 15.49
C HIS A 111 27.57 16.82 15.75
N HIS A 112 27.56 17.19 17.03
CA HIS A 112 28.28 18.37 17.48
C HIS A 112 29.74 18.05 17.18
N GLY A 113 30.28 18.65 16.12
CA GLY A 113 31.71 18.67 15.94
C GLY A 113 32.27 19.36 17.17
N THR A 114 32.98 18.61 18.00
CA THR A 114 33.98 19.17 18.89
C THR A 114 34.97 19.90 17.99
N GLU A 115 34.82 21.21 17.88
CA GLU A 115 35.95 22.08 17.60
C GLU A 115 36.85 21.98 18.83
N ASP A 116 37.85 21.11 18.74
CA ASP A 116 39.04 21.17 19.57
C ASP A 116 40.25 21.21 18.63
N LEU A 117 41.03 22.28 18.84
CA LEU A 117 42.33 22.69 18.27
C LEU A 117 42.31 23.61 17.04
#